data_AF-A0A920VET2-F1
#
_entry.id   AF-A0A920VET2-F1
#
_cell.length_a   1.000
_cell.length_b   1.000
_cell.length_c   1.000
_cell.angle_alpha   90.00
_cell.angle_beta   90.00
_cell.angle_gamma   90.00
#
_symmetry.space_group_name_H-M   'P 1'
#
loop_
_entity.id
_entity.type
_entity.pdbx_description
1 polymer ?
#
loop_
_entity_poly.entity_id
_entity_poly.type
_entity_poly.pdbx_seq_one_letter_code
_entity_poly.pdbx_strand_id
1 'polypeptide(L)'
;MDIARDSGGTIDEANIRVSDSSQSDSGSDTGRQGSVGAWRNSFLNAPYVKNHQAGLGFVTETMETAVTWDRGANLDLTVRASLEDALDRVCGVEPSLVDLLTFILMGRHRISRLKVWAVWGAELEMYAEIKKAASDAIIAAGGTITHHHAVGRLHRPWYDEQRPELFARH
;
A
#
# COMPACT_ATOMS: atom_id res chain seq x y z
N MET A 1 -5.83 -22.14 15.50
CA MET A 1 -4.88 -22.94 14.70
C MET A 1 -5.60 -23.79 13.67
N ASP A 2 -6.85 -24.16 13.94
CA ASP A 2 -7.63 -25.09 13.11
C ASP A 2 -7.95 -24.50 11.72
N ILE A 3 -8.34 -23.23 11.63
CA ILE A 3 -8.67 -22.56 10.35
C ILE A 3 -7.52 -22.62 9.32
N ALA A 4 -6.27 -22.47 9.76
CA ALA A 4 -5.11 -22.47 8.87
C ALA A 4 -4.75 -23.89 8.40
N ARG A 5 -4.95 -24.90 9.25
CA ARG A 5 -4.75 -26.32 8.91
C ARG A 5 -5.86 -26.82 7.98
N ASP A 6 -7.11 -26.43 8.24
CA ASP A 6 -8.28 -26.76 7.42
C ASP A 6 -8.20 -26.17 6.01
N SER A 7 -7.39 -25.10 5.83
CA SER A 7 -7.13 -24.48 4.53
C SER A 7 -5.87 -25.02 3.83
N GLY A 8 -5.28 -26.11 4.31
CA GLY A 8 -4.08 -26.73 3.74
C GLY A 8 -2.75 -26.07 4.13
N GLY A 9 -2.75 -25.18 5.11
CA GLY A 9 -1.53 -24.55 5.63
C GLY A 9 -0.77 -25.46 6.61
N THR A 10 0.54 -25.58 6.41
CA THR A 10 1.44 -26.20 7.38
C THR A 10 1.91 -25.17 8.41
N ILE A 11 1.63 -25.44 9.69
CA ILE A 11 2.14 -24.67 10.83
C ILE A 11 3.08 -25.57 11.62
N ASP A 12 4.35 -25.16 11.69
CA ASP A 12 5.34 -25.77 12.58
C ASP A 12 5.05 -25.36 14.03
N GLU A 13 4.79 -26.35 14.87
CA GLU A 13 4.42 -26.14 16.28
C GLU A 13 5.54 -25.48 17.09
N ALA A 14 6.80 -25.63 16.68
CA ALA A 14 7.94 -24.95 17.30
C ALA A 14 7.90 -23.41 17.16
N ASN A 15 7.14 -22.89 16.19
CA ASN A 15 6.97 -21.46 15.95
C ASN A 15 5.73 -20.88 16.64
N ILE A 16 4.91 -21.71 17.26
CA ILE A 16 3.73 -21.26 18.01
C ILE A 16 4.18 -20.81 19.40
N ARG A 17 4.14 -19.50 19.65
CA ARG A 17 4.42 -18.92 20.97
C ARG A 17 3.15 -18.26 21.50
N VAL A 18 2.60 -18.80 22.57
CA VAL A 18 1.43 -18.26 23.28
C VAL A 18 1.91 -17.58 24.55
N SER A 19 1.66 -16.27 24.68
CA SER A 19 1.85 -15.57 25.96
C SER A 19 0.56 -15.69 26.76
N ASP A 20 0.56 -16.50 27.81
CA ASP A 20 -0.47 -16.41 28.84
C ASP A 20 -0.09 -15.25 29.78
N SER A 21 -0.98 -14.27 29.90
CA SER A 21 -0.76 -13.07 30.72
C SER A 21 -0.76 -13.33 32.24
N SER A 22 -0.90 -14.59 32.67
CA SER A 22 -0.95 -15.01 34.07
C SER A 22 0.40 -15.38 34.69
N GLN A 23 1.49 -15.42 33.91
CA GLN A 23 2.85 -15.59 34.44
C GLN A 23 3.75 -14.47 33.93
N SER A 24 4.10 -13.56 34.85
CA SER A 24 5.04 -12.47 34.62
C SER A 24 6.48 -13.01 34.54
N ASP A 25 6.81 -13.69 33.45
CA ASP A 25 8.20 -13.97 33.11
C ASP A 25 8.61 -13.05 31.96
N SER A 26 9.37 -12.00 32.32
CA SER A 26 9.75 -10.87 31.46
C SER A 26 10.82 -11.21 30.41
N GLY A 27 10.74 -12.40 29.78
CA GLY A 27 11.86 -12.98 29.03
C GLY A 27 11.62 -13.32 27.56
N SER A 28 10.39 -13.55 27.11
CA SER A 28 10.15 -13.85 25.69
C SER A 28 8.95 -13.06 25.16
N ASP A 29 9.23 -11.83 24.78
CA ASP A 29 8.22 -10.89 24.32
C ASP A 29 7.64 -11.37 22.98
N THR A 30 6.45 -11.98 23.07
CA THR A 30 5.68 -12.45 21.92
C THR A 30 5.48 -11.29 20.94
N GLY A 31 6.01 -11.45 19.71
CA GLY A 31 5.94 -10.43 18.66
C GLY A 31 7.24 -9.69 18.34
N ARG A 32 8.33 -9.89 19.10
CA ARG A 32 9.65 -9.32 18.79
C ARG A 32 10.60 -10.26 18.05
N GLN A 33 10.25 -11.54 17.92
CA GLN A 33 11.06 -12.58 17.27
C GLN A 33 10.26 -13.30 16.16
N GLY A 34 10.95 -14.13 15.37
CA GLY A 34 10.34 -14.91 14.28
C GLY A 34 9.77 -14.02 13.17
N SER A 35 8.80 -14.56 12.41
CA SER A 35 8.13 -13.85 11.31
C SER A 35 7.42 -12.57 11.78
N VAL A 36 6.80 -12.58 12.96
CA VAL A 36 6.12 -11.41 13.54
C VAL A 36 7.13 -10.30 13.88
N GLY A 37 8.26 -10.65 14.49
CA GLY A 37 9.35 -9.71 14.76
C GLY A 37 9.95 -9.13 13.48
N ALA A 38 10.16 -9.97 12.46
CA ALA A 38 10.66 -9.56 11.15
C ALA A 38 9.69 -8.58 10.46
N TRP A 39 8.38 -8.89 10.45
CA TRP A 39 7.35 -8.00 9.92
C TRP A 39 7.30 -6.67 10.68
N ARG A 40 7.29 -6.69 12.03
CA ARG A 40 7.31 -5.49 12.87
C ARG A 40 8.51 -4.62 12.56
N ASN A 41 9.70 -5.21 12.50
CA ASN A 41 10.93 -4.47 12.18
C ASN A 41 10.87 -3.91 10.75
N SER A 42 10.37 -4.66 9.76
CA SER A 42 10.17 -4.16 8.40
C SER A 42 9.22 -2.95 8.38
N PHE A 43 8.11 -3.00 9.14
CA PHE A 43 7.16 -1.90 9.24
C PHE A 43 7.79 -0.67 9.88
N LEU A 44 8.46 -0.83 11.03
CA LEU A 44 9.14 0.26 11.74
C LEU A 44 10.27 0.87 10.92
N ASN A 45 10.96 0.07 10.11
CA ASN A 45 12.09 0.52 9.31
C ASN A 45 11.68 1.11 7.95
N ALA A 46 10.43 0.93 7.51
CA ALA A 46 9.95 1.38 6.21
C ALA A 46 10.16 2.89 5.94
N PRO A 47 9.99 3.81 6.91
CA PRO A 47 10.28 5.23 6.70
C PRO A 47 11.77 5.50 6.44
N TYR A 48 12.67 4.81 7.14
CA TYR A 48 14.13 4.97 6.94
C TYR A 48 14.56 4.42 5.58
N VAL A 49 14.00 3.29 5.15
CA VAL A 49 14.22 2.76 3.80
C VAL A 49 13.80 3.77 2.74
N LYS A 50 12.67 4.47 2.93
CA LYS A 50 12.21 5.51 1.98
C LYS A 50 13.22 6.66 1.84
N ASN A 51 13.89 7.06 2.92
CA ASN A 51 14.94 8.09 2.87
C ASN A 51 16.17 7.63 2.06
N HIS A 52 16.60 6.38 2.24
CA HIS A 52 17.70 5.82 1.45
C HIS A 52 17.33 5.70 -0.04
N GLN A 53 16.10 5.29 -0.34
CA GLN A 53 15.59 5.23 -1.70
C GLN A 53 15.61 6.61 -2.38
N ALA A 54 15.18 7.66 -1.68
CA ALA A 54 15.25 9.02 -2.21
C ALA A 54 16.69 9.45 -2.53
N GLY A 55 17.65 9.15 -1.65
CA GLY A 55 19.08 9.44 -1.88
C GLY A 55 19.70 8.66 -3.05
N LEU A 56 19.08 7.55 -3.46
CA LEU A 56 19.50 6.75 -4.62
C LEU A 56 18.76 7.15 -5.91
N GLY A 57 17.92 8.19 -5.89
CA GLY A 57 17.17 8.65 -7.07
C GLY A 57 15.87 7.89 -7.33
N PHE A 58 15.33 7.16 -6.34
CA PHE A 58 14.03 6.52 -6.48
C PHE A 58 12.88 7.47 -6.12
N VAL A 59 11.87 7.51 -6.97
CA VAL A 59 10.52 7.97 -6.60
C VAL A 59 9.78 6.79 -5.98
N THR A 60 9.34 6.95 -4.73
CA THR A 60 8.61 5.90 -3.99
C THR A 60 7.35 6.47 -3.35
N GLU A 61 6.23 5.80 -3.58
CA GLU A 61 4.94 6.16 -2.98
C GLU A 61 4.20 4.93 -2.44
N THR A 62 3.38 5.12 -1.41
CA THR A 62 2.37 4.17 -0.96
C THR A 62 1.01 4.85 -1.00
N MET A 63 0.20 4.47 -1.97
CA MET A 63 -1.21 4.84 -2.08
C MET A 63 -2.07 3.77 -1.45
N GLU A 64 -3.30 4.11 -1.13
CA GLU A 64 -4.27 3.14 -0.66
C GLU A 64 -5.67 3.59 -1.08
N THR A 65 -6.62 2.65 -1.10
CA THR A 65 -8.02 2.88 -1.47
C THR A 65 -8.92 1.83 -0.81
N ALA A 66 -10.23 2.02 -0.84
CA ALA A 66 -11.22 1.00 -0.48
C ALA A 66 -12.29 0.85 -1.57
N VAL A 67 -12.80 -0.38 -1.76
CA VAL A 67 -13.85 -0.69 -2.76
C VAL A 67 -14.73 -1.85 -2.28
N THR A 68 -15.93 -1.97 -2.81
CA THR A 68 -16.79 -3.14 -2.57
C THR A 68 -16.21 -4.42 -3.17
N TRP A 69 -16.57 -5.57 -2.60
CA TRP A 69 -15.99 -6.88 -2.95
C TRP A 69 -16.12 -7.23 -4.43
N ASP A 70 -17.30 -6.97 -5.01
CA ASP A 70 -17.65 -7.26 -6.40
C ASP A 70 -16.76 -6.50 -7.43
N ARG A 71 -16.18 -5.37 -7.03
CA ARG A 71 -15.36 -4.51 -7.91
C ARG A 71 -13.87 -4.66 -7.70
N GLY A 72 -13.46 -5.43 -6.70
CA GLY A 72 -12.07 -5.53 -6.27
C GLY A 72 -11.10 -6.05 -7.33
N ALA A 73 -11.54 -6.94 -8.22
CA ALA A 73 -10.73 -7.45 -9.33
C ALA A 73 -10.56 -6.40 -10.44
N ASN A 74 -11.65 -5.72 -10.82
CA ASN A 74 -11.62 -4.66 -11.81
C ASN A 74 -10.74 -3.48 -11.37
N LEU A 75 -10.85 -3.07 -10.09
CA LEU A 75 -9.98 -2.04 -9.52
C LEU A 75 -8.50 -2.39 -9.67
N ASP A 76 -8.11 -3.64 -9.34
CA ASP A 76 -6.72 -4.06 -9.41
C ASP A 76 -6.17 -3.99 -10.84
N LEU A 77 -6.92 -4.56 -11.80
CA LEU A 77 -6.55 -4.56 -13.22
C LEU A 77 -6.42 -3.14 -13.78
N THR A 78 -7.43 -2.30 -13.55
CA THR A 78 -7.46 -0.93 -14.07
C THR A 78 -6.33 -0.08 -13.51
N VAL A 79 -6.06 -0.17 -12.20
CA VAL A 79 -4.98 0.62 -11.57
C VAL A 79 -3.61 0.12 -12.00
N ARG A 80 -3.41 -1.20 -12.12
CA ARG A 80 -2.14 -1.76 -12.64
C ARG A 80 -1.88 -1.31 -14.07
N ALA A 81 -2.86 -1.48 -14.96
CA ALA A 81 -2.72 -1.06 -16.35
C ALA A 81 -2.42 0.44 -16.48
N SER A 82 -3.11 1.28 -15.70
CA SER A 82 -2.86 2.72 -15.70
C SER A 82 -1.48 3.10 -15.14
N LEU A 83 -0.98 2.36 -14.16
CA LEU A 83 0.37 2.56 -13.62
C LEU A 83 1.41 2.14 -14.65
N GLU A 84 1.28 0.96 -15.26
CA GLU A 84 2.17 0.46 -16.31
C GLU A 84 2.27 1.46 -17.47
N ASP A 85 1.12 1.92 -17.98
CA ASP A 85 1.05 2.91 -19.06
C ASP A 85 1.65 4.28 -18.65
N ALA A 86 1.43 4.73 -17.41
CA ALA A 86 2.09 5.95 -16.91
C ALA A 86 3.60 5.79 -16.80
N LEU A 87 4.07 4.62 -16.38
CA LEU A 87 5.50 4.33 -16.24
C LEU A 87 6.19 4.25 -17.59
N ASP A 88 5.54 3.65 -18.59
CA ASP A 88 6.06 3.60 -19.96
C ASP A 88 6.22 5.01 -20.54
N ARG A 89 5.22 5.88 -20.37
CA ARG A 89 5.29 7.27 -20.82
C ARG A 89 6.39 8.08 -20.15
N VAL A 90 6.61 7.84 -18.86
CA VAL A 90 7.42 8.72 -18.01
C VAL A 90 8.87 8.21 -17.89
N CYS A 91 9.10 6.89 -17.99
CA CYS A 91 10.43 6.29 -17.84
C CYS A 91 11.10 5.93 -19.19
N GLY A 92 10.33 5.81 -20.28
CA GLY A 92 10.84 5.75 -21.64
C GLY A 92 11.51 4.45 -22.09
N VAL A 93 12.12 3.61 -21.21
CA VAL A 93 12.62 2.24 -21.52
C VAL A 93 13.14 1.50 -20.26
N GLU A 94 12.73 0.23 -20.07
CA GLU A 94 13.18 -0.78 -19.05
C GLU A 94 12.79 -0.57 -17.56
N PRO A 95 12.70 -1.64 -16.73
CA PRO A 95 11.63 -1.82 -15.76
C PRO A 95 11.74 -0.89 -14.55
N SER A 96 10.70 -0.10 -14.36
CA SER A 96 10.34 0.45 -13.07
C SER A 96 9.80 -0.68 -12.18
N LEU A 97 10.40 -0.90 -11.01
CA LEU A 97 9.95 -1.95 -10.09
C LEU A 97 8.67 -1.50 -9.36
N VAL A 98 7.51 -1.78 -9.94
CA VAL A 98 6.22 -1.63 -9.24
C VAL A 98 6.03 -2.77 -8.25
N ASP A 99 6.39 -2.55 -7.00
CA ASP A 99 6.13 -3.51 -5.92
C ASP A 99 4.77 -3.23 -5.25
N LEU A 100 3.73 -3.86 -5.78
CA LEU A 100 2.34 -3.68 -5.35
C LEU A 100 1.97 -4.62 -4.19
N LEU A 101 2.17 -4.15 -2.95
CA LEU A 101 1.83 -4.89 -1.73
C LEU A 101 0.36 -4.74 -1.32
N THR A 102 -0.38 -5.86 -1.29
CA THR A 102 -1.83 -5.94 -0.99
C THR A 102 -2.10 -6.42 0.45
N PHE A 103 -2.97 -5.74 1.20
CA PHE A 103 -3.58 -6.25 2.44
C PHE A 103 -5.10 -6.16 2.34
N ILE A 104 -5.82 -7.23 2.70
CA ILE A 104 -7.30 -7.33 2.63
C ILE A 104 -7.83 -7.62 4.03
N LEU A 105 -8.70 -6.75 4.58
CA LEU A 105 -9.54 -7.06 5.76
C LEU A 105 -10.98 -6.62 5.50
N MET A 106 -11.92 -7.18 6.28
CA MET A 106 -13.39 -7.09 6.15
C MET A 106 -13.89 -5.70 5.72
N GLY A 107 -14.42 -5.60 4.49
CA GLY A 107 -14.69 -4.31 3.82
C GLY A 107 -13.43 -3.83 3.10
N ARG A 108 -13.20 -4.38 1.91
CA ARG A 108 -11.90 -4.45 1.22
C ARG A 108 -11.21 -3.07 1.07
N HIS A 109 -10.15 -2.85 1.85
CA HIS A 109 -9.13 -1.83 1.56
C HIS A 109 -7.97 -2.44 0.78
N ARG A 110 -7.28 -1.65 -0.03
CA ARG A 110 -6.13 -2.01 -0.86
C ARG A 110 -5.03 -0.98 -0.62
N ILE A 111 -3.83 -1.44 -0.28
CA ILE A 111 -2.62 -0.62 -0.27
C ILE A 111 -1.86 -0.89 -1.57
N SER A 112 -1.18 0.11 -2.11
CA SER A 112 -0.42 0.05 -3.34
C SER A 112 0.87 0.81 -3.18
N ARG A 113 2.00 0.10 -3.16
CA ARG A 113 3.32 0.71 -3.15
C ARG A 113 3.89 0.75 -4.58
N LEU A 114 4.56 1.84 -4.89
CA LEU A 114 5.20 2.08 -6.17
C LEU A 114 6.65 2.50 -5.89
N LYS A 115 7.61 1.95 -6.65
CA LYS A 115 9.01 2.36 -6.65
C LYS A 115 9.46 2.51 -8.10
N VAL A 116 10.06 3.63 -8.44
CA VAL A 116 10.47 3.94 -9.81
C VAL A 116 11.84 4.60 -9.75
N TRP A 117 12.74 4.20 -10.64
CA TRP A 117 13.96 4.97 -10.87
C TRP A 117 13.57 6.26 -11.56
N ALA A 118 13.84 7.39 -10.92
CA ALA A 118 13.53 8.66 -11.53
C ALA A 118 14.63 9.08 -12.51
N VAL A 119 14.22 9.78 -13.56
CA VAL A 119 15.11 10.61 -14.36
C VAL A 119 15.54 11.77 -13.47
N TRP A 120 16.85 11.93 -13.32
CA TRP A 120 17.42 12.96 -12.46
C TRP A 120 16.92 14.36 -12.83
N GLY A 121 16.43 15.11 -11.86
CA GLY A 121 15.88 16.45 -12.04
C GLY A 121 14.44 16.50 -12.55
N ALA A 122 13.78 15.35 -12.75
CA ALA A 122 12.36 15.25 -13.11
C ALA A 122 11.54 14.48 -12.05
N GLU A 123 12.10 14.24 -10.85
CA GLU A 123 11.53 13.34 -9.84
C GLU A 123 10.11 13.75 -9.44
N LEU A 124 9.87 15.07 -9.31
CA LEU A 124 8.58 15.61 -8.89
C LEU A 124 7.54 15.54 -10.01
N GLU A 125 7.94 15.82 -11.24
CA GLU A 125 7.09 15.71 -12.43
C GLU A 125 6.69 14.26 -12.65
N MET A 126 7.66 13.34 -12.59
CA MET A 126 7.40 11.90 -12.70
C MET A 126 6.46 11.42 -11.59
N TYR A 127 6.71 11.83 -10.34
CA TYR A 127 5.83 11.52 -9.22
C TYR A 127 4.41 12.03 -9.47
N ALA A 128 4.25 13.29 -9.90
CA ALA A 128 2.96 13.90 -10.13
C ALA A 128 2.16 13.17 -11.21
N GLU A 129 2.79 12.84 -12.35
CA GLU A 129 2.15 12.11 -13.44
C GLU A 129 1.69 10.71 -13.01
N ILE A 130 2.56 9.97 -12.31
CA ILE A 130 2.22 8.61 -11.89
C ILE A 130 1.16 8.63 -10.78
N LYS A 131 1.27 9.55 -9.82
CA LYS A 131 0.28 9.75 -8.76
C LYS A 131 -1.08 10.10 -9.35
N LYS A 132 -1.09 10.98 -10.36
CA LYS A 132 -2.31 11.39 -11.06
C LYS A 132 -2.96 10.20 -11.76
N ALA A 133 -2.21 9.48 -12.60
CA ALA A 133 -2.71 8.34 -13.35
C ALA A 133 -3.36 7.28 -12.43
N ALA A 134 -2.67 6.91 -11.35
CA ALA A 134 -3.20 5.94 -10.41
C ALA A 134 -4.43 6.45 -9.65
N SER A 135 -4.44 7.72 -9.24
CA SER A 135 -5.58 8.31 -8.52
C SER A 135 -6.81 8.41 -9.42
N ASP A 136 -6.66 8.83 -10.67
CA ASP A 136 -7.72 8.85 -11.68
C ASP A 136 -8.30 7.44 -11.89
N ALA A 137 -7.43 6.43 -12.06
CA ALA A 137 -7.83 5.04 -12.24
C ALA A 137 -8.57 4.47 -11.02
N ILE A 138 -8.14 4.83 -9.80
CA ILE A 138 -8.82 4.43 -8.55
C ILE A 138 -10.26 4.97 -8.54
N ILE A 139 -10.43 6.27 -8.80
CA ILE A 139 -11.76 6.90 -8.81
C ILE A 139 -12.65 6.29 -9.89
N ALA A 140 -12.14 6.14 -11.11
CA ALA A 140 -12.88 5.60 -12.25
C ALA A 140 -13.35 4.15 -12.02
N ALA A 141 -12.55 3.34 -11.33
CA ALA A 141 -12.92 1.97 -10.95
C ALA A 141 -13.81 1.88 -9.69
N GLY A 142 -14.19 3.02 -9.10
CA GLY A 142 -15.09 3.11 -7.96
C GLY A 142 -14.43 2.91 -6.60
N GLY A 143 -13.11 3.04 -6.50
CA GLY A 143 -12.38 3.06 -5.24
C GLY A 143 -12.40 4.43 -4.57
N THR A 144 -12.29 4.48 -3.25
CA THR A 144 -12.09 5.75 -2.50
C THR A 144 -10.68 6.30 -2.77
N ILE A 145 -10.50 7.62 -2.83
CA ILE A 145 -9.16 8.22 -3.04
C ILE A 145 -8.18 7.85 -1.91
N THR A 146 -8.73 7.56 -0.75
CA THR A 146 -8.03 7.17 0.48
C THR A 146 -8.97 6.34 1.35
N HIS A 147 -8.43 5.46 2.18
CA HIS A 147 -9.09 4.63 3.18
C HIS A 147 -8.79 5.17 4.58
N HIS A 148 -7.51 5.42 4.88
CA HIS A 148 -7.08 5.94 6.18
C HIS A 148 -6.06 7.08 6.11
N HIS A 149 -5.43 7.34 4.96
CA HIS A 149 -4.62 8.53 4.81
C HIS A 149 -5.53 9.77 4.81
N ALA A 150 -5.00 10.88 5.33
CA ALA A 150 -5.71 12.15 5.24
C ALA A 150 -5.85 12.58 3.76
N VAL A 151 -6.90 13.35 3.47
CA VAL A 151 -7.08 13.95 2.14
C VAL A 151 -5.93 14.95 1.87
N GLY A 152 -5.74 15.90 2.79
CA GLY A 152 -4.71 16.93 2.65
C GLY A 152 -4.83 17.72 1.34
N ARG A 153 -3.73 18.29 0.86
CA ARG A 153 -3.68 18.93 -0.47
C ARG A 153 -3.50 17.89 -1.59
N LEU A 154 -2.82 16.78 -1.29
CA LEU A 154 -2.44 15.79 -2.28
C LEU A 154 -3.64 15.04 -2.85
N HIS A 155 -4.62 14.65 -2.03
CA HIS A 155 -5.82 13.94 -2.51
C HIS A 155 -7.01 14.87 -2.77
N ARG A 156 -6.86 16.18 -2.54
CA ARG A 156 -7.96 17.14 -2.59
C ARG A 156 -8.72 17.16 -3.92
N PRO A 157 -8.05 17.16 -5.10
CA PRO A 157 -8.75 17.22 -6.38
C PRO A 157 -9.77 16.09 -6.54
N TRP A 158 -9.34 14.85 -6.27
CA TRP A 158 -10.21 13.67 -6.34
C TRP A 158 -11.23 13.58 -5.21
N TYR A 159 -10.90 14.05 -4.01
CA TYR A 159 -11.88 14.13 -2.93
C TYR A 159 -13.04 15.06 -3.28
N ASP A 160 -12.76 16.18 -3.96
CA ASP A 160 -13.81 17.11 -4.40
C ASP A 160 -14.75 16.47 -5.44
N GLU A 161 -14.29 15.48 -6.20
CA GLU A 161 -15.13 14.67 -7.10
C GLU A 161 -15.96 13.61 -6.35
N GLN A 162 -15.41 13.00 -5.30
CA GLN A 162 -16.10 11.94 -4.55
C GLN A 162 -17.08 12.45 -3.51
N ARG A 163 -16.83 13.63 -2.94
CA ARG A 163 -17.67 14.16 -1.87
C ARG A 163 -19.04 14.55 -2.45
N PRO A 164 -20.14 14.28 -1.73
CA PRO A 164 -21.42 14.86 -2.09
C PRO A 164 -21.39 16.40 -1.96
N GLU A 165 -22.14 17.09 -2.82
CA GLU A 165 -22.22 18.57 -2.84
C GLU A 165 -22.61 19.17 -1.48
N LEU A 166 -23.38 18.44 -0.67
CA LEU A 166 -23.74 18.86 0.68
C LEU A 166 -22.51 19.16 1.56
N PHE A 167 -21.40 18.45 1.36
CA PHE A 167 -20.15 18.60 2.10
C PHE A 167 -19.18 19.60 1.43
N ALA A 168 -19.59 20.28 0.35
CA ALA A 168 -18.82 21.31 -0.32
C ALA A 168 -19.15 22.73 0.18
N ARG A 169 -20.25 22.90 0.93
CA ARG A 169 -20.71 24.19 1.44
C ARG A 169 -20.06 24.49 2.79
N HIS A 170 -19.46 25.68 2.90
CA HIS A 170 -18.87 26.22 4.12
C HIS A 170 -19.72 27.36 4.68
#